data_AF-A0A7L4REL2-F1
#
_entry.id   AF-A0A7L4REL2-F1
#
_cell.length_a   1.000
_cell.length_b   1.000
_cell.length_c   1.000
_cell.angle_alpha   90.00
_cell.angle_beta   90.00
_cell.angle_gamma   90.00
#
_symmetry.space_group_name_H-M   'P 1'
#
loop_
_entity.id
_entity.type
_entity.pdbx_description
1 polymer ?
#
loop_
_entity_poly.entity_id
_entity_poly.type
_entity_poly.pdbx_seq_one_letter_code
_entity_poly.pdbx_strand_id
1 'polypeptide(L)'
;FVEYDEKYAKAFQYAFGNTVLMKALAPAEQLVGKIRFVTMEGDLAESSGLLSGGSASEKINALKLKAELDECDKRLKNAEAAHKAVLQELDELHEKVAAGRKAHAQAELKLKAIEIEARAVEEEEKRNAEKQSNVSAFLTKVRKEVKELEKQCVQGDEERSELIKKLSELNIFSLEQKEKIDFEKEKNYGVAVKEKEKHLSDLRIKLSELQNHLAALQTQYDVYEKQFKSLESQRQTAEKEDADARKTIAEADAFIKKSTSDIREKQAELKTISGALKELYDKQEALEKEIAKLGNGKGKTEFEREKFEHEYNQFNVNKVRVETNLANAKAEYAQYEKIEVPNASKLSPVDKPELAAKAKQAEEQLNALGAVNLRAVEEYGQRAADFAVQKQRVKQLFDEREAVIGMINEIEGKKINTFMQTFNFVNENFKRLFSQVFHGTGSLYLENKENPFEGGLTIEAKLEGKEVKYLELMSGGEKSLVALMFIFAIQSHNPSSIYILDEADAALDHENSRKLAQLLKQLSAESQFLVVSHNQNVYRDADTLVGVAMTKEGSKLVEVKLNE
;
A
#
# COMPACT_ATOMS: atom_id res chain seq x y z
N PHE A 1 61.44 -72.38 -23.84
CA PHE A 1 60.40 -71.49 -23.28
C PHE A 1 60.28 -71.58 -21.76
N VAL A 2 60.72 -72.67 -21.13
CA VAL A 2 61.11 -72.68 -19.72
C VAL A 2 62.48 -73.32 -19.65
N GLU A 3 63.47 -72.61 -19.14
CA GLU A 3 64.82 -73.15 -18.91
C GLU A 3 64.83 -73.83 -17.54
N TYR A 4 65.32 -75.07 -17.48
CA TYR A 4 65.43 -75.83 -16.25
C TYR A 4 66.68 -76.71 -16.25
N ASP A 5 67.20 -76.99 -15.06
CA ASP A 5 68.34 -77.89 -14.84
C ASP A 5 67.93 -79.34 -15.12
N GLU A 6 68.78 -80.09 -15.86
CA GLU A 6 68.51 -81.43 -16.38
C GLU A 6 68.13 -82.43 -15.29
N LYS A 7 68.63 -82.23 -14.05
CA LYS A 7 68.27 -83.04 -12.88
C LYS A 7 66.77 -83.00 -12.53
N TYR A 8 66.05 -81.97 -12.96
CA TYR A 8 64.60 -81.83 -12.76
C TYR A 8 63.77 -82.19 -14.00
N ALA A 9 64.39 -82.75 -15.05
CA ALA A 9 63.70 -83.05 -16.30
C ALA A 9 62.42 -83.86 -16.12
N LYS A 10 62.42 -84.87 -15.23
CA LYS A 10 61.21 -85.67 -14.94
C LYS A 10 60.07 -84.84 -14.33
N ALA A 11 60.38 -83.87 -13.48
CA ALA A 11 59.36 -83.02 -12.85
C ALA A 11 58.75 -82.03 -13.86
N PHE A 12 59.58 -81.43 -14.71
CA PHE A 12 59.11 -80.55 -15.79
C PHE A 12 58.34 -81.33 -16.86
N GLN A 13 58.78 -82.54 -17.20
CA GLN A 13 58.07 -83.41 -18.13
C GLN A 13 56.72 -83.88 -17.57
N TYR A 14 56.61 -84.11 -16.26
CA TYR A 14 55.33 -84.38 -15.61
C TYR A 14 54.40 -83.15 -15.59
N ALA A 15 54.94 -81.97 -15.26
CA ALA A 15 54.15 -80.75 -15.14
C ALA A 15 53.66 -80.19 -16.49
N PHE A 16 54.49 -80.28 -17.53
CA PHE A 16 54.24 -79.67 -18.84
C PHE A 16 54.02 -80.69 -19.97
N GLY A 17 54.26 -81.99 -19.75
CA GLY A 17 54.18 -83.01 -20.79
C GLY A 17 52.80 -83.14 -21.44
N ASN A 18 51.75 -82.75 -20.71
CA ASN A 18 50.37 -82.77 -21.19
C ASN A 18 49.90 -81.38 -21.68
N THR A 19 50.79 -80.43 -21.97
CA THR A 19 50.41 -79.05 -22.33
C THR A 19 51.12 -78.58 -23.58
N VAL A 20 50.34 -78.29 -24.62
CA VAL A 20 50.85 -77.81 -25.91
C VAL A 20 50.87 -76.28 -25.91
N LEU A 21 51.96 -75.69 -26.39
CA LEU A 21 52.07 -74.24 -26.55
C LEU A 21 51.60 -73.83 -27.96
N MET A 22 50.62 -72.93 -28.05
CA MET A 22 50.03 -72.44 -29.30
C MET A 22 50.29 -70.94 -29.46
N LYS A 23 50.38 -70.46 -30.70
CA LYS A 23 50.63 -69.02 -30.95
C LYS A 23 49.43 -68.11 -30.65
N ALA A 24 48.22 -68.55 -30.92
CA ALA A 24 46.99 -67.78 -30.74
C ALA A 24 45.79 -68.73 -30.51
N LEU A 25 44.66 -68.19 -30.05
CA LEU A 25 43.45 -68.98 -29.76
C LEU A 25 42.71 -69.44 -31.03
N ALA A 26 42.61 -68.58 -32.06
CA ALA A 26 41.82 -68.85 -33.26
C ALA A 26 42.21 -70.16 -34.01
N PRO A 27 43.50 -70.53 -34.17
CA PRO A 27 43.87 -71.82 -34.76
C PRO A 27 43.62 -73.04 -33.83
N ALA A 28 43.41 -72.81 -32.54
CA ALA A 28 43.37 -73.83 -31.50
C ALA A 28 41.95 -74.13 -30.97
N GLU A 29 40.92 -73.39 -31.40
CA GLU A 29 39.51 -73.59 -31.01
C GLU A 29 39.01 -75.02 -31.25
N GLN A 30 39.44 -75.67 -32.34
CA GLN A 30 39.03 -77.04 -32.68
C GLN A 30 39.63 -78.13 -31.76
N LEU A 31 40.60 -77.76 -30.92
CA LEU A 31 41.33 -78.63 -30.01
C LEU A 31 40.87 -78.47 -28.55
N VAL A 32 39.98 -77.51 -28.27
CA VAL A 32 39.38 -77.29 -26.95
C VAL A 32 38.62 -78.54 -26.52
N GLY A 33 38.86 -79.01 -25.29
CA GLY A 33 38.27 -80.25 -24.77
C GLY A 33 38.89 -81.55 -25.31
N LYS A 34 39.93 -81.47 -26.14
CA LYS A 34 40.69 -82.64 -26.63
C LYS A 34 42.11 -82.67 -26.08
N ILE A 35 42.78 -81.52 -26.02
CA ILE A 35 44.15 -81.40 -25.54
C ILE A 35 44.25 -80.15 -24.67
N ARG A 36 45.03 -80.20 -23.58
CA ARG A 36 45.34 -79.01 -22.80
C ARG A 36 46.37 -78.17 -23.56
N PHE A 37 46.07 -76.91 -23.82
CA PHE A 37 47.00 -76.00 -24.48
C PHE A 37 46.99 -74.60 -23.86
N VAL A 38 48.09 -73.89 -24.03
CA VAL A 38 48.26 -72.49 -23.62
C VAL A 38 48.63 -71.66 -24.85
N THR A 39 47.93 -70.55 -25.08
CA THR A 39 48.27 -69.59 -26.13
C THR A 39 49.37 -68.65 -25.65
N MET A 40 50.17 -68.09 -26.56
CA MET A 40 51.15 -67.04 -26.22
C MET A 40 50.48 -65.77 -25.67
N GLU A 41 49.18 -65.59 -25.89
CA GLU A 41 48.35 -64.49 -25.41
C GLU A 41 47.84 -64.72 -23.97
N GLY A 42 48.09 -65.92 -23.40
CA GLY A 42 47.78 -66.22 -22.00
C GLY A 42 46.45 -66.96 -21.79
N ASP A 43 45.81 -67.44 -22.86
CA ASP A 43 44.62 -68.28 -22.75
C ASP A 43 45.01 -69.72 -22.44
N LEU A 44 44.40 -70.29 -21.39
CA LEU A 44 44.54 -71.70 -21.03
C LEU A 44 43.24 -72.43 -21.41
N ALA A 45 43.36 -73.45 -22.24
CA ALA A 45 42.30 -74.41 -22.49
C ALA A 45 42.66 -75.74 -21.82
N GLU A 46 41.78 -76.24 -20.95
CA GLU A 46 41.93 -77.58 -20.36
C GLU A 46 41.32 -78.67 -21.25
N SER A 47 41.79 -79.90 -21.08
CA SER A 47 41.23 -81.09 -21.73
C SER A 47 39.79 -81.38 -21.32
N SER A 48 39.30 -80.76 -20.24
CA SER A 48 37.90 -80.80 -19.78
C SER A 48 36.96 -79.91 -20.60
N GLY A 49 37.50 -79.08 -21.51
CA GLY A 49 36.74 -78.10 -22.28
C GLY A 49 36.58 -76.76 -21.58
N LEU A 50 37.12 -76.60 -20.37
CA LEU A 50 37.17 -75.32 -19.67
C LEU A 50 38.21 -74.41 -20.34
N LEU A 51 37.78 -73.22 -20.73
CA LEU A 51 38.64 -72.19 -21.34
C LEU A 51 38.71 -71.01 -20.38
N SER A 52 39.91 -70.73 -19.86
CA SER A 52 40.18 -69.56 -19.02
C SER A 52 41.12 -68.62 -19.79
N GLY A 53 40.56 -67.54 -20.32
CA GLY A 53 41.30 -66.47 -20.98
C GLY A 53 41.49 -65.28 -20.05
N GLY A 54 42.73 -64.84 -19.90
CA GLY A 54 43.05 -63.59 -19.20
C GLY A 54 42.79 -62.43 -20.15
N SER A 55 41.71 -61.68 -19.95
CA SER A 55 41.59 -60.38 -20.57
C SER A 55 42.78 -59.53 -20.11
N ALA A 56 43.58 -59.06 -21.06
CA ALA A 56 44.54 -58.00 -20.78
C ALA A 56 43.75 -56.84 -20.17
N SER A 57 43.94 -56.59 -18.87
CA SER A 57 43.39 -55.41 -18.19
C SER A 57 43.65 -54.21 -19.10
N GLU A 58 42.60 -53.48 -19.50
CA GLU A 58 42.80 -52.16 -20.08
C GLU A 58 43.75 -51.43 -19.13
N LYS A 59 44.95 -51.07 -19.63
CA LYS A 59 45.91 -50.32 -18.84
C LYS A 59 45.28 -48.97 -18.56
N ILE A 60 44.60 -48.87 -17.42
CA ILE A 60 44.04 -47.63 -16.93
C ILE A 60 45.22 -46.70 -16.68
N ASN A 61 45.30 -45.68 -17.51
CA ASN A 61 46.43 -44.79 -17.53
C ASN A 61 46.24 -43.77 -16.40
N ALA A 62 46.92 -43.97 -15.27
CA ALA A 62 46.85 -43.10 -14.11
C ALA A 62 47.13 -41.62 -14.44
N LEU A 63 47.92 -41.33 -15.49
CA LEU A 63 48.14 -39.97 -16.00
C LEU A 63 46.88 -39.38 -16.65
N LYS A 64 46.05 -40.21 -17.32
CA LYS A 64 44.77 -39.76 -17.90
C LYS A 64 43.73 -39.46 -16.82
N LEU A 65 43.55 -40.34 -15.82
CA LEU A 65 42.63 -40.06 -14.70
C LEU A 65 43.04 -38.79 -13.94
N LYS A 66 44.34 -38.58 -13.72
CA LYS A 66 44.83 -37.36 -13.07
C LYS A 66 44.54 -36.11 -13.90
N ALA A 67 44.74 -36.17 -15.22
CA ALA A 67 44.42 -35.06 -16.11
C ALA A 67 42.91 -34.76 -16.15
N GLU A 68 42.06 -35.79 -16.16
CA GLU A 68 40.60 -35.66 -16.11
C GLU A 68 40.11 -35.07 -14.78
N LEU A 69 40.72 -35.46 -13.65
CA LEU A 69 40.46 -34.87 -12.33
C LEU A 69 40.86 -33.40 -12.29
N ASP A 70 42.07 -33.06 -12.76
CA ASP A 70 42.56 -31.68 -12.78
C ASP A 70 41.69 -30.79 -13.68
N GLU A 71 41.16 -31.34 -14.78
CA GLU A 71 40.23 -30.63 -15.67
C GLU A 71 38.85 -30.43 -15.04
N CYS A 72 38.28 -31.48 -14.43
CA CYS A 72 37.04 -31.39 -13.68
C CYS A 72 37.14 -30.39 -12.52
N ASP A 73 38.26 -30.37 -11.80
CA ASP A 73 38.52 -29.42 -10.71
C ASP A 73 38.59 -27.98 -11.21
N LYS A 74 39.25 -27.73 -12.33
CA LYS A 74 39.29 -26.40 -12.94
C LYS A 74 37.91 -25.94 -13.37
N ARG A 75 37.13 -26.81 -14.01
CA ARG A 75 35.75 -26.51 -14.45
C ARG A 75 34.84 -26.25 -13.25
N LEU A 76 34.94 -27.06 -12.20
CA LEU A 76 34.17 -26.89 -10.97
C LEU A 76 34.48 -25.55 -10.30
N LYS A 77 35.76 -25.21 -10.12
CA LYS A 77 36.17 -23.91 -9.56
C LYS A 77 35.70 -22.72 -10.39
N ASN A 78 35.73 -22.83 -11.72
CA ASN A 78 35.23 -21.78 -12.60
C ASN A 78 33.71 -21.61 -12.49
N ALA A 79 32.96 -22.71 -12.43
CA ALA A 79 31.51 -22.70 -12.26
C ALA A 79 31.10 -22.15 -10.87
N GLU A 80 31.80 -22.53 -9.80
CA GLU A 80 31.60 -21.99 -8.45
C GLU A 80 31.91 -20.49 -8.38
N ALA A 81 32.99 -20.03 -9.04
CA ALA A 81 33.32 -18.61 -9.13
C ALA A 81 32.26 -17.82 -9.90
N ALA A 82 31.77 -18.36 -11.03
CA ALA A 82 30.68 -17.76 -11.79
C ALA A 82 29.38 -17.71 -10.99
N HIS A 83 29.04 -18.77 -10.26
CA HIS A 83 27.87 -18.81 -9.38
C HIS A 83 27.95 -17.75 -8.28
N LYS A 84 29.12 -17.60 -7.65
CA LYS A 84 29.34 -16.55 -6.65
C LYS A 84 29.19 -15.14 -7.23
N ALA A 85 29.69 -14.90 -8.44
CA ALA A 85 29.52 -13.61 -9.11
C ALA A 85 28.04 -13.31 -9.42
N VAL A 86 27.29 -14.31 -9.90
CA VAL A 86 25.83 -14.18 -10.13
C VAL A 86 25.08 -13.87 -8.85
N LEU A 87 25.43 -14.49 -7.71
CA LEU A 87 24.81 -14.18 -6.41
C LEU A 87 25.08 -12.72 -5.99
N GLN A 88 26.30 -12.21 -6.18
CA GLN A 88 26.62 -10.81 -5.90
C GLN A 88 25.82 -9.85 -6.79
N GLU A 89 25.72 -10.15 -8.09
CA GLU A 89 24.89 -9.37 -9.01
C GLU A 89 23.40 -9.40 -8.60
N LEU A 90 22.91 -10.55 -8.13
CA LEU A 90 21.52 -10.72 -7.67
C LEU A 90 21.22 -9.88 -6.43
N ASP A 91 22.14 -9.86 -5.45
CA ASP A 91 22.02 -9.04 -4.25
C ASP A 91 22.00 -7.54 -4.58
N GLU A 92 22.92 -7.07 -5.44
CA GLU A 92 22.93 -5.69 -5.92
C GLU A 92 21.63 -5.32 -6.65
N LEU A 93 21.09 -6.24 -7.45
CA LEU A 93 19.84 -6.00 -8.16
C LEU A 93 18.63 -5.99 -7.21
N HIS A 94 18.62 -6.84 -6.19
CA HIS A 94 17.59 -6.81 -5.15
C HIS A 94 17.57 -5.48 -4.38
N GLU A 95 18.72 -4.94 -4.01
CA GLU A 95 18.80 -3.62 -3.38
C GLU A 95 18.26 -2.52 -4.30
N LYS A 96 18.63 -2.54 -5.59
CA LYS A 96 18.10 -1.61 -6.60
C LYS A 96 16.59 -1.72 -6.76
N VAL A 97 16.03 -2.94 -6.77
CA VAL A 97 14.57 -3.14 -6.83
C VAL A 97 13.88 -2.62 -5.58
N ALA A 98 14.41 -2.90 -4.39
CA ALA A 98 13.85 -2.42 -3.13
C ALA A 98 13.83 -0.88 -3.08
N ALA A 99 14.95 -0.24 -3.44
CA ALA A 99 15.05 1.21 -3.54
C ALA A 99 14.07 1.79 -4.59
N GLY A 100 14.01 1.19 -5.77
CA GLY A 100 13.10 1.60 -6.85
C GLY A 100 11.61 1.48 -6.47
N ARG A 101 11.22 0.38 -5.82
CA ARG A 101 9.84 0.18 -5.31
C ARG A 101 9.48 1.22 -4.26
N LYS A 102 10.39 1.54 -3.34
CA LYS A 102 10.19 2.57 -2.33
C LYS A 102 10.01 3.95 -2.97
N ALA A 103 10.86 4.30 -3.95
CA ALA A 103 10.75 5.56 -4.67
C ALA A 103 9.43 5.67 -5.46
N HIS A 104 9.02 4.60 -6.14
CA HIS A 104 7.74 4.53 -6.85
C HIS A 104 6.55 4.75 -5.90
N ALA A 105 6.50 4.02 -4.78
CA ALA A 105 5.42 4.15 -3.81
C ALA A 105 5.35 5.57 -3.21
N GLN A 106 6.50 6.19 -2.93
CA GLN A 106 6.55 7.58 -2.45
C GLN A 106 6.04 8.58 -3.50
N ALA A 107 6.38 8.37 -4.78
CA ALA A 107 5.90 9.22 -5.87
C ALA A 107 4.38 9.08 -6.07
N GLU A 108 3.84 7.85 -6.01
CA GLU A 108 2.38 7.62 -6.09
C GLU A 108 1.61 8.25 -4.94
N LEU A 109 2.13 8.17 -3.70
CA LEU A 109 1.49 8.81 -2.55
C LEU A 109 1.46 10.33 -2.68
N LYS A 110 2.56 10.93 -3.14
CA LYS A 110 2.62 12.38 -3.41
C LYS A 110 1.66 12.80 -4.52
N LEU A 111 1.59 12.01 -5.60
CA LEU A 111 0.66 12.27 -6.70
C LEU A 111 -0.79 12.24 -6.19
N LYS A 112 -1.18 11.21 -5.43
CA LYS A 112 -2.54 11.11 -4.86
C LYS A 112 -2.88 12.28 -3.92
N ALA A 113 -1.93 12.70 -3.09
CA ALA A 113 -2.14 13.85 -2.20
C ALA A 113 -2.45 15.12 -3.00
N ILE A 114 -1.66 15.38 -4.05
CA ILE A 114 -1.83 16.56 -4.91
C ILE A 114 -3.09 16.48 -5.76
N GLU A 115 -3.49 15.29 -6.22
CA GLU A 115 -4.77 15.10 -6.92
C GLU A 115 -5.97 15.41 -6.01
N ILE A 116 -5.89 15.07 -4.72
CA ILE A 116 -6.93 15.40 -3.74
C ILE A 116 -6.99 16.92 -3.51
N GLU A 117 -5.84 17.56 -3.33
CA GLU A 117 -5.76 19.03 -3.18
C GLU A 117 -6.27 19.75 -4.43
N ALA A 118 -5.88 19.31 -5.63
CA ALA A 118 -6.34 19.88 -6.89
C ALA A 118 -7.87 19.78 -7.04
N ARG A 119 -8.47 18.64 -6.69
CA ARG A 119 -9.93 18.48 -6.71
C ARG A 119 -10.64 19.43 -5.73
N ALA A 120 -10.09 19.64 -4.54
CA ALA A 120 -10.66 20.59 -3.59
C ALA A 120 -10.65 22.01 -4.16
N VAL A 121 -9.54 22.43 -4.78
CA VAL A 121 -9.44 23.75 -5.41
C VAL A 121 -10.36 23.88 -6.64
N GLU A 122 -10.54 22.83 -7.44
CA GLU A 122 -11.51 22.81 -8.55
C GLU A 122 -12.96 22.97 -8.08
N GLU A 123 -13.33 22.36 -6.96
CA GLU A 123 -14.66 22.56 -6.36
C GLU A 123 -14.85 23.99 -5.86
N GLU A 124 -13.80 24.59 -5.27
CA GLU A 124 -13.83 26.01 -4.88
C GLU A 124 -13.95 26.95 -6.10
N GLU A 125 -13.22 26.68 -7.20
CA GLU A 125 -13.30 27.46 -8.45
C GLU A 125 -14.73 27.43 -9.01
N LYS A 126 -15.36 26.25 -9.10
CA LYS A 126 -16.76 26.13 -9.54
C LYS A 126 -17.71 26.93 -8.66
N ARG A 127 -17.55 26.81 -7.34
CA ARG A 127 -18.40 27.54 -6.38
C ARG A 127 -18.21 29.05 -6.53
N ASN A 128 -17.00 29.52 -6.78
CA ASN A 128 -16.70 30.93 -6.99
C ASN A 128 -17.23 31.44 -8.34
N ALA A 129 -17.11 30.65 -9.41
CA ALA A 129 -17.69 30.95 -10.71
C ALA A 129 -19.23 31.08 -10.64
N GLU A 130 -19.90 30.18 -9.89
CA GLU A 130 -21.35 30.27 -9.66
C GLU A 130 -21.73 31.54 -8.88
N LYS A 131 -21.01 31.86 -7.80
CA LYS A 131 -21.20 33.12 -7.05
C LYS A 131 -21.04 34.33 -7.97
N GLN A 132 -20.00 34.36 -8.80
CA GLN A 132 -19.73 35.47 -9.71
C GLN A 132 -20.84 35.63 -10.75
N SER A 133 -21.32 34.51 -11.32
CA SER A 133 -22.47 34.50 -12.23
C SER A 133 -23.71 35.10 -11.56
N ASN A 134 -24.05 34.65 -10.37
CA ASN A 134 -25.19 35.15 -9.60
C ASN A 134 -25.05 36.65 -9.30
N VAL A 135 -23.91 37.09 -8.76
CA VAL A 135 -23.65 38.51 -8.45
C VAL A 135 -23.72 39.37 -9.72
N SER A 136 -23.22 38.89 -10.85
CA SER A 136 -23.27 39.62 -12.12
C SER A 136 -24.71 39.80 -12.64
N ALA A 137 -25.56 38.78 -12.47
CA ALA A 137 -26.97 38.84 -12.81
C ALA A 137 -27.72 39.86 -11.92
N PHE A 138 -27.46 39.84 -10.61
CA PHE A 138 -28.01 40.82 -9.67
C PHE A 138 -27.55 42.24 -9.98
N LEU A 139 -26.26 42.45 -10.25
CA LEU A 139 -25.72 43.76 -10.66
C LEU A 139 -26.41 44.30 -11.91
N THR A 140 -26.68 43.44 -12.89
CA THR A 140 -27.37 43.85 -14.12
C THR A 140 -28.79 44.32 -13.85
N LYS A 141 -29.50 43.65 -12.92
CA LYS A 141 -30.85 44.06 -12.50
C LYS A 141 -30.84 45.37 -11.73
N VAL A 142 -29.99 45.48 -10.69
CA VAL A 142 -29.86 46.70 -9.88
C VAL A 142 -29.43 47.89 -10.74
N ARG A 143 -28.50 47.70 -11.68
CA ARG A 143 -28.09 48.76 -12.62
C ARG A 143 -29.25 49.29 -13.46
N LYS A 144 -30.20 48.44 -13.86
CA LYS A 144 -31.40 48.88 -14.58
C LYS A 144 -32.33 49.69 -13.68
N GLU A 145 -32.53 49.23 -12.44
CA GLU A 145 -33.37 49.90 -11.45
C GLU A 145 -32.81 51.29 -11.06
N VAL A 146 -31.50 51.38 -10.84
CA VAL A 146 -30.81 52.67 -10.59
C VAL A 146 -31.03 53.65 -11.73
N LYS A 147 -30.85 53.21 -12.99
CA LYS A 147 -31.05 54.08 -14.16
C LYS A 147 -32.49 54.57 -14.31
N GLU A 148 -33.47 53.73 -13.97
CA GLU A 148 -34.89 54.11 -14.05
C GLU A 148 -35.24 55.11 -12.94
N LEU A 149 -34.79 54.87 -11.71
CA LEU A 149 -34.98 55.80 -10.58
C LEU A 149 -34.31 57.15 -10.81
N GLU A 150 -33.09 57.15 -11.37
CA GLU A 150 -32.36 58.37 -11.73
C GLU A 150 -33.17 59.20 -12.72
N LYS A 151 -33.75 58.56 -13.75
CA LYS A 151 -34.62 59.23 -14.74
C LYS A 151 -35.88 59.82 -14.10
N GLN A 152 -36.52 59.08 -13.19
CA GLN A 152 -37.72 59.56 -12.49
C GLN A 152 -37.40 60.72 -11.54
N CYS A 153 -36.25 60.71 -10.87
CA CYS A 153 -35.80 61.83 -10.04
C CYS A 153 -35.63 63.10 -10.87
N VAL A 154 -34.98 63.00 -12.05
CA VAL A 154 -34.79 64.13 -12.96
C VAL A 154 -36.14 64.68 -13.42
N GLN A 155 -37.07 63.82 -13.84
CA GLN A 155 -38.42 64.25 -14.25
C GLN A 155 -39.20 64.93 -13.12
N GLY A 156 -39.17 64.37 -11.91
CA GLY A 156 -39.83 64.96 -10.75
C GLY A 156 -39.25 66.33 -10.39
N ASP A 157 -37.93 66.51 -10.48
CA ASP A 157 -37.26 67.79 -10.19
C ASP A 157 -37.64 68.87 -11.21
N GLU A 158 -37.79 68.51 -12.49
CA GLU A 158 -38.31 69.39 -13.55
C GLU A 158 -39.75 69.84 -13.24
N GLU A 159 -40.66 68.90 -12.91
CA GLU A 159 -42.04 69.21 -12.53
C GLU A 159 -42.10 70.11 -11.29
N ARG A 160 -41.27 69.84 -10.28
CA ARG A 160 -41.16 70.68 -9.08
C ARG A 160 -40.73 72.09 -9.44
N SER A 161 -39.73 72.23 -10.32
CA SER A 161 -39.26 73.53 -10.77
C SER A 161 -40.35 74.30 -11.52
N GLU A 162 -41.19 73.65 -12.32
CA GLU A 162 -42.33 74.30 -12.97
C GLU A 162 -43.41 74.75 -11.99
N LEU A 163 -43.75 73.92 -11.01
CA LEU A 163 -44.72 74.25 -9.97
C LEU A 163 -44.27 75.45 -9.13
N ILE A 164 -42.97 75.54 -8.79
CA ILE A 164 -42.39 76.69 -8.09
C ILE A 164 -42.57 77.98 -8.91
N LYS A 165 -42.31 77.92 -10.22
CA LYS A 165 -42.51 79.08 -11.12
C LYS A 165 -43.98 79.52 -11.14
N LYS A 166 -44.91 78.59 -11.37
CA LYS A 166 -46.37 78.87 -11.37
C LYS A 166 -46.86 79.46 -10.03
N LEU A 167 -46.36 78.94 -8.91
CA LEU A 167 -46.65 79.47 -7.58
C LEU A 167 -46.15 80.90 -7.39
N SER A 168 -44.94 81.21 -7.86
CA SER A 168 -44.37 82.55 -7.76
C SER A 168 -45.18 83.58 -8.57
N GLU A 169 -45.60 83.23 -9.80
CA GLU A 169 -46.43 84.07 -10.66
C GLU A 169 -47.81 84.35 -10.04
N LEU A 170 -48.48 83.30 -9.52
CA LEU A 170 -49.77 83.42 -8.85
C LEU A 170 -49.69 84.25 -7.56
N ASN A 171 -48.59 84.13 -6.81
CA ASN A 171 -48.40 84.87 -5.56
C ASN A 171 -48.18 86.36 -5.83
N ILE A 172 -47.36 86.72 -6.83
CA ILE A 172 -47.17 88.10 -7.30
C ILE A 172 -48.52 88.68 -7.74
N PHE A 173 -49.28 87.95 -8.56
CA PHE A 173 -50.60 88.40 -9.02
C PHE A 173 -51.58 88.63 -7.85
N SER A 174 -51.58 87.74 -6.85
CA SER A 174 -52.45 87.90 -5.68
C SER A 174 -52.12 89.14 -4.85
N LEU A 175 -50.83 89.50 -4.75
CA LEU A 175 -50.35 90.68 -4.04
C LEU A 175 -50.71 91.97 -4.81
N GLU A 176 -50.51 91.98 -6.13
CA GLU A 176 -50.89 93.11 -6.99
C GLU A 176 -52.40 93.40 -6.94
N GLN A 177 -53.24 92.37 -6.83
CA GLN A 177 -54.69 92.54 -6.70
C GLN A 177 -55.10 93.02 -5.31
N LYS A 178 -54.38 92.60 -4.25
CA LYS A 178 -54.61 93.10 -2.88
C LYS A 178 -54.25 94.58 -2.74
N GLU A 179 -53.23 95.04 -3.46
CA GLU A 179 -52.80 96.44 -3.45
C GLU A 179 -53.79 97.38 -4.17
N LYS A 180 -54.62 96.85 -5.08
CA LYS A 180 -55.61 97.61 -5.88
C LYS A 180 -57.02 97.73 -5.25
N ILE A 181 -57.19 97.38 -3.97
CA ILE A 181 -58.51 97.31 -3.31
C ILE A 181 -58.96 98.70 -2.82
N ASP A 182 -60.07 99.20 -3.37
CA ASP A 182 -60.93 100.29 -2.85
C ASP A 182 -62.18 99.69 -2.15
N PHE A 183 -62.66 100.35 -1.09
CA PHE A 183 -63.66 99.86 -0.11
C PHE A 183 -65.02 99.40 -0.70
N GLU A 184 -65.44 99.87 -1.89
CA GLU A 184 -66.72 99.46 -2.53
C GLU A 184 -66.58 98.24 -3.48
N LYS A 185 -65.36 97.88 -3.89
CA LYS A 185 -65.09 96.73 -4.81
C LYS A 185 -64.85 95.41 -4.07
N GLU A 186 -64.79 95.45 -2.74
CA GLU A 186 -64.42 94.36 -1.85
C GLU A 186 -65.30 93.10 -1.98
N LYS A 187 -66.58 93.26 -2.36
CA LYS A 187 -67.53 92.13 -2.46
C LYS A 187 -67.32 91.24 -3.70
N ASN A 188 -66.95 91.81 -4.85
CA ASN A 188 -66.68 91.04 -6.08
C ASN A 188 -65.20 90.64 -6.18
N TYR A 189 -64.27 91.50 -5.74
CA TYR A 189 -62.84 91.17 -5.73
C TYR A 189 -62.47 90.18 -4.62
N GLY A 190 -63.17 90.20 -3.48
CA GLY A 190 -62.98 89.21 -2.41
C GLY A 190 -63.28 87.77 -2.83
N VAL A 191 -64.17 87.55 -3.80
CA VAL A 191 -64.44 86.20 -4.35
C VAL A 191 -63.29 85.74 -5.25
N ALA A 192 -62.82 86.61 -6.15
CA ALA A 192 -61.69 86.30 -7.04
C ALA A 192 -60.38 86.09 -6.26
N VAL A 193 -60.13 86.88 -5.21
CA VAL A 193 -58.99 86.69 -4.31
C VAL A 193 -59.11 85.37 -3.55
N LYS A 194 -60.28 85.03 -3.02
CA LYS A 194 -60.50 83.73 -2.34
C LYS A 194 -60.34 82.53 -3.27
N GLU A 195 -60.80 82.60 -4.52
CA GLU A 195 -60.58 81.54 -5.51
C GLU A 195 -59.09 81.37 -5.82
N LYS A 196 -58.35 82.47 -5.95
CA LYS A 196 -56.91 82.42 -6.20
C LYS A 196 -56.11 81.97 -4.98
N GLU A 197 -56.50 82.35 -3.78
CA GLU A 197 -55.94 81.84 -2.51
C GLU A 197 -56.18 80.34 -2.36
N LYS A 198 -57.37 79.85 -2.75
CA LYS A 198 -57.68 78.42 -2.79
C LYS A 198 -56.80 77.69 -3.81
N HIS A 199 -56.65 78.24 -5.02
CA HIS A 199 -55.70 77.71 -6.01
C HIS A 199 -54.24 77.70 -5.52
N LEU A 200 -53.82 78.75 -4.81
CA LEU A 200 -52.48 78.85 -4.20
C LEU A 200 -52.28 77.78 -3.13
N SER A 201 -53.30 77.54 -2.29
CA SER A 201 -53.32 76.45 -1.31
C SER A 201 -53.21 75.09 -1.99
N ASP A 202 -54.01 74.83 -3.03
CA ASP A 202 -53.99 73.56 -3.77
C ASP A 202 -52.65 73.30 -4.45
N LEU A 203 -52.03 74.33 -5.04
CA LEU A 203 -50.69 74.26 -5.63
C LEU A 203 -49.59 74.05 -4.58
N ARG A 204 -49.72 74.64 -3.38
CA ARG A 204 -48.79 74.40 -2.27
C ARG A 204 -48.88 72.96 -1.75
N ILE A 205 -50.09 72.41 -1.65
CA ILE A 205 -50.31 71.01 -1.28
C ILE A 205 -49.64 70.10 -2.32
N LYS A 206 -49.89 70.31 -3.62
CA LYS A 206 -49.24 69.56 -4.70
C LYS A 206 -47.72 69.65 -4.69
N LEU A 207 -47.17 70.84 -4.42
CA LEU A 207 -45.73 71.04 -4.31
C LEU A 207 -45.15 70.27 -3.12
N SER A 208 -45.82 70.27 -1.97
CA SER A 208 -45.42 69.48 -0.81
C SER A 208 -45.48 67.98 -1.09
N GLU A 209 -46.53 67.52 -1.77
CA GLU A 209 -46.67 66.11 -2.19
C GLU A 209 -45.52 65.69 -3.11
N LEU A 210 -45.21 66.51 -4.12
CA LEU A 210 -44.14 66.25 -5.07
C LEU A 210 -42.75 66.33 -4.41
N GLN A 211 -42.53 67.26 -3.48
CA GLN A 211 -41.30 67.32 -2.68
C GLN A 211 -41.10 66.07 -1.84
N ASN A 212 -42.16 65.58 -1.18
CA ASN A 212 -42.11 64.34 -0.43
C ASN A 212 -41.86 63.14 -1.35
N HIS A 213 -42.45 63.12 -2.55
CA HIS A 213 -42.23 62.07 -3.53
C HIS A 213 -40.78 62.04 -4.05
N LEU A 214 -40.21 63.20 -4.38
CA LEU A 214 -38.81 63.34 -4.78
C LEU A 214 -37.84 62.91 -3.67
N ALA A 215 -38.09 63.33 -2.43
CA ALA A 215 -37.27 62.93 -1.30
C ALA A 215 -37.30 61.40 -1.09
N ALA A 216 -38.47 60.77 -1.27
CA ALA A 216 -38.59 59.32 -1.22
C ALA A 216 -37.80 58.64 -2.36
N LEU A 217 -37.90 59.17 -3.59
CA LEU A 217 -37.18 58.65 -4.75
C LEU A 217 -35.66 58.79 -4.63
N GLN A 218 -35.16 59.93 -4.15
CA GLN A 218 -33.74 60.15 -3.88
C GLN A 218 -33.23 59.18 -2.81
N THR A 219 -34.00 58.95 -1.75
CA THR A 219 -33.65 57.97 -0.72
C THR A 219 -33.57 56.56 -1.30
N GLN A 220 -34.48 56.19 -2.21
CA GLN A 220 -34.40 54.90 -2.93
C GLN A 220 -33.15 54.82 -3.82
N TYR A 221 -32.87 55.85 -4.60
CA TYR A 221 -31.66 55.93 -5.44
C TYR A 221 -30.39 55.71 -4.61
N ASP A 222 -30.22 56.43 -3.49
CA ASP A 222 -29.03 56.32 -2.64
C ASP A 222 -28.85 54.92 -2.05
N VAL A 223 -29.95 54.25 -1.67
CA VAL A 223 -29.92 52.87 -1.17
C VAL A 223 -29.44 51.92 -2.27
N TYR A 224 -29.99 52.04 -3.48
CA TYR A 224 -29.60 51.20 -4.61
C TYR A 224 -28.19 51.47 -5.11
N GLU A 225 -27.73 52.73 -5.08
CA GLU A 225 -26.37 53.08 -5.45
C GLU A 225 -25.35 52.46 -4.47
N LYS A 226 -25.64 52.49 -3.17
CA LYS A 226 -24.82 51.80 -2.16
C LYS A 226 -24.81 50.28 -2.35
N GLN A 227 -25.96 49.68 -2.64
CA GLN A 227 -26.04 48.24 -2.96
C GLN A 227 -25.24 47.89 -4.21
N PHE A 228 -25.32 48.71 -5.25
CA PHE A 228 -24.55 48.54 -6.49
C PHE A 228 -23.04 48.56 -6.20
N LYS A 229 -22.54 49.55 -5.46
CA LYS A 229 -21.12 49.65 -5.09
C LYS A 229 -20.64 48.44 -4.26
N SER A 230 -21.47 47.98 -3.31
CA SER A 230 -21.16 46.79 -2.50
C SER A 230 -21.06 45.52 -3.35
N LEU A 231 -22.04 45.28 -4.23
CA LEU A 231 -22.05 44.13 -5.14
C LEU A 231 -20.89 44.18 -6.14
N GLU A 232 -20.53 45.38 -6.62
CA GLU A 232 -19.41 45.55 -7.53
C GLU A 232 -18.07 45.23 -6.84
N SER A 233 -17.91 45.61 -5.57
CA SER A 233 -16.76 45.20 -4.76
C SER A 233 -16.72 43.68 -4.56
N GLN A 234 -17.86 43.04 -4.24
CA GLN A 234 -17.93 41.58 -4.10
C GLN A 234 -17.56 40.85 -5.40
N ARG A 235 -18.02 41.35 -6.55
CA ARG A 235 -17.65 40.82 -7.86
C ARG A 235 -16.14 40.89 -8.10
N GLN A 236 -15.51 42.02 -7.76
CA GLN A 236 -14.05 42.18 -7.93
C GLN A 236 -13.25 41.24 -7.02
N THR A 237 -13.69 41.01 -5.79
CA THR A 237 -13.04 40.07 -4.88
C THR A 237 -13.16 38.63 -5.40
N ALA A 238 -14.35 38.22 -5.81
CA ALA A 238 -14.59 36.90 -6.40
C ALA A 238 -13.77 36.68 -7.69
N GLU A 239 -13.61 37.70 -8.52
CA GLU A 239 -12.77 37.66 -9.74
C GLU A 239 -11.29 37.42 -9.43
N LYS A 240 -10.78 37.98 -8.33
CA LYS A 240 -9.40 37.74 -7.90
C LYS A 240 -9.22 36.33 -7.35
N GLU A 241 -10.15 35.88 -6.50
CA GLU A 241 -10.14 34.53 -5.94
C GLU A 241 -10.22 33.45 -7.04
N ASP A 242 -11.07 33.64 -8.06
CA ASP A 242 -11.15 32.76 -9.23
C ASP A 242 -9.84 32.71 -10.01
N ALA A 243 -9.21 33.87 -10.26
CA ALA A 243 -7.93 33.94 -10.95
C ALA A 243 -6.80 33.22 -10.19
N ASP A 244 -6.74 33.37 -8.87
CA ASP A 244 -5.76 32.71 -8.00
C ASP A 244 -5.99 31.20 -7.93
N ALA A 245 -7.26 30.76 -7.85
CA ALA A 245 -7.63 29.34 -7.91
C ALA A 245 -7.21 28.70 -9.23
N ARG A 246 -7.50 29.37 -10.37
CA ARG A 246 -7.09 28.91 -11.72
C ARG A 246 -5.58 28.78 -11.87
N LYS A 247 -4.82 29.72 -11.30
CA LYS A 247 -3.36 29.63 -11.30
C LYS A 247 -2.87 28.42 -10.51
N THR A 248 -3.46 28.19 -9.33
CA THR A 248 -3.12 27.06 -8.47
C THR A 248 -3.44 25.72 -9.15
N ILE A 249 -4.59 25.61 -9.82
CA ILE A 249 -4.97 24.43 -10.61
C ILE A 249 -3.96 24.18 -11.73
N ALA A 250 -3.56 25.22 -12.47
CA ALA A 250 -2.57 25.08 -13.56
C ALA A 250 -1.20 24.61 -13.05
N GLU A 251 -0.76 25.09 -11.89
CA GLU A 251 0.47 24.64 -11.23
C GLU A 251 0.36 23.17 -10.78
N ALA A 252 -0.76 22.79 -10.18
CA ALA A 252 -1.04 21.41 -9.78
C ALA A 252 -1.07 20.46 -10.99
N ASP A 253 -1.73 20.84 -12.09
CA ASP A 253 -1.77 20.06 -13.34
C ASP A 253 -0.39 19.84 -13.94
N ALA A 254 0.46 20.86 -13.93
CA ALA A 254 1.84 20.75 -14.39
C ALA A 254 2.64 19.78 -13.52
N PHE A 255 2.43 19.83 -12.20
CA PHE A 255 3.07 18.92 -11.24
C PHE A 255 2.59 17.48 -11.40
N ILE A 256 1.27 17.27 -11.59
CA ILE A 256 0.64 15.97 -11.85
C ILE A 256 1.24 15.37 -13.12
N LYS A 257 1.29 16.11 -14.23
CA LYS A 257 1.88 15.64 -15.50
C LYS A 257 3.34 15.21 -15.32
N LYS A 258 4.15 16.01 -14.63
CA LYS A 258 5.55 15.68 -14.36
C LYS A 258 5.67 14.42 -13.51
N SER A 259 4.98 14.37 -12.38
CA SER A 259 5.01 13.22 -11.46
C SER A 259 4.52 11.93 -12.12
N THR A 260 3.52 12.03 -13.00
CA THR A 260 3.01 10.88 -13.76
C THR A 260 4.05 10.35 -14.76
N SER A 261 4.82 11.25 -15.39
CA SER A 261 5.95 10.88 -16.24
C SER A 261 7.05 10.18 -15.43
N ASP A 262 7.44 10.75 -14.29
CA ASP A 262 8.47 10.18 -13.40
C ASP A 262 8.07 8.78 -12.91
N ILE A 263 6.79 8.58 -12.53
CA ILE A 263 6.26 7.27 -12.13
C ILE A 263 6.37 6.26 -13.29
N ARG A 264 6.01 6.65 -14.52
CA ARG A 264 6.11 5.78 -15.69
C ARG A 264 7.55 5.38 -15.98
N GLU A 265 8.50 6.31 -15.89
CA GLU A 265 9.92 6.04 -16.06
C GLU A 265 10.42 5.04 -15.00
N LYS A 266 10.07 5.27 -13.72
CA LYS A 266 10.44 4.35 -12.63
C LYS A 266 9.80 2.97 -12.76
N GLN A 267 8.57 2.90 -13.26
CA GLN A 267 7.91 1.63 -13.54
C GLN A 267 8.58 0.87 -14.69
N ALA A 268 9.03 1.57 -15.73
CA ALA A 268 9.78 0.98 -16.84
C ALA A 268 11.19 0.49 -16.40
N GLU A 269 11.89 1.27 -15.57
CA GLU A 269 13.14 0.85 -14.93
C GLU A 269 12.92 -0.43 -14.11
N LEU A 270 11.92 -0.46 -13.24
CA LEU A 270 11.58 -1.64 -12.44
C LEU A 270 11.26 -2.87 -13.30
N LYS A 271 10.55 -2.69 -14.42
CA LYS A 271 10.25 -3.78 -15.34
C LYS A 271 11.53 -4.34 -15.99
N THR A 272 12.43 -3.46 -16.41
CA THR A 272 13.73 -3.85 -17.00
C THR A 272 14.57 -4.61 -15.99
N ILE A 273 14.67 -4.10 -14.76
CA ILE A 273 15.40 -4.74 -13.67
C ILE A 273 14.77 -6.10 -13.31
N SER A 274 13.44 -6.20 -13.29
CA SER A 274 12.76 -7.48 -13.02
C SER A 274 13.02 -8.53 -14.10
N GLY A 275 13.20 -8.12 -15.36
CA GLY A 275 13.60 -9.00 -16.45
C GLY A 275 15.03 -9.52 -16.27
N ALA A 276 15.97 -8.62 -15.94
CA ALA A 276 17.35 -8.98 -15.64
C ALA A 276 17.47 -9.93 -14.43
N LEU A 277 16.64 -9.71 -13.39
CA LEU A 277 16.55 -10.62 -12.24
C LEU A 277 16.14 -12.04 -12.66
N LYS A 278 15.15 -12.15 -13.55
CA LYS A 278 14.72 -13.46 -14.07
C LYS A 278 15.86 -14.17 -14.82
N GLU A 279 16.59 -13.44 -15.67
CA GLU A 279 17.74 -14.01 -16.39
C GLU A 279 18.86 -14.46 -15.44
N LEU A 280 19.10 -13.72 -14.35
CA LEU A 280 20.07 -14.11 -13.33
C LEU A 280 19.63 -15.34 -12.53
N TYR A 281 18.34 -15.47 -12.19
CA TYR A 281 17.81 -16.69 -11.57
C TYR A 281 17.94 -17.91 -12.49
N ASP A 282 17.63 -17.76 -13.78
CA ASP A 282 17.80 -18.84 -14.76
C ASP A 282 19.29 -19.25 -14.89
N LYS A 283 20.20 -18.27 -14.89
CA LYS A 283 21.66 -18.53 -14.87
C LYS A 283 22.12 -19.21 -13.57
N GLN A 284 21.61 -18.79 -12.42
CA GLN A 284 21.92 -19.40 -11.12
C GLN A 284 21.51 -20.87 -11.14
N GLU A 285 20.28 -21.20 -11.54
CA GLU A 285 19.78 -22.57 -11.60
C GLU A 285 20.60 -23.43 -12.57
N ALA A 286 21.01 -22.87 -13.71
CA ALA A 286 21.86 -23.56 -14.67
C ALA A 286 23.26 -23.88 -14.09
N LEU A 287 23.88 -22.91 -13.40
CA LEU A 287 25.19 -23.08 -12.75
C LEU A 287 25.12 -24.06 -11.59
N GLU A 288 24.07 -24.05 -10.76
CA GLU A 288 23.86 -25.04 -9.69
C GLU A 288 23.77 -26.46 -10.26
N LYS A 289 23.03 -26.65 -11.35
CA LYS A 289 22.96 -27.94 -12.06
C LYS A 289 24.31 -28.35 -12.64
N GLU A 290 25.10 -27.41 -13.17
CA GLU A 290 26.43 -27.68 -13.70
C GLU A 290 27.42 -28.07 -12.60
N ILE A 291 27.45 -27.34 -11.49
CA ILE A 291 28.24 -27.63 -10.30
C ILE A 291 27.89 -29.02 -9.76
N ALA A 292 26.61 -29.35 -9.63
CA ALA A 292 26.19 -30.68 -9.18
C ALA A 292 26.65 -31.80 -10.13
N LYS A 293 26.60 -31.57 -11.45
CA LYS A 293 27.09 -32.54 -12.44
C LYS A 293 28.61 -32.73 -12.36
N LEU A 294 29.37 -31.63 -12.30
CA LEU A 294 30.83 -31.65 -12.20
C LEU A 294 31.29 -32.27 -10.88
N GLY A 295 30.64 -31.94 -9.76
CA GLY A 295 30.92 -32.52 -8.45
C GLY A 295 30.67 -34.03 -8.41
N ASN A 296 29.54 -34.49 -8.96
CA ASN A 296 29.26 -35.92 -9.09
C ASN A 296 30.25 -36.64 -10.02
N GLY A 297 30.63 -35.99 -11.13
CA GLY A 297 31.63 -36.52 -12.06
C GLY A 297 33.00 -36.69 -11.39
N LYS A 298 33.46 -35.63 -10.70
CA LYS A 298 34.69 -35.66 -9.92
C LYS A 298 34.67 -36.77 -8.87
N GLY A 299 33.61 -36.87 -8.08
CA GLY A 299 33.49 -37.90 -7.04
C GLY A 299 33.58 -39.33 -7.59
N LYS A 300 33.00 -39.60 -8.77
CA LYS A 300 33.15 -40.90 -9.45
C LYS A 300 34.60 -41.19 -9.84
N THR A 301 35.27 -40.22 -10.47
CA THR A 301 36.66 -40.39 -10.89
C THR A 301 37.63 -40.50 -9.70
N GLU A 302 37.35 -39.79 -8.60
CA GLU A 302 38.10 -39.93 -7.34
C GLU A 302 37.93 -41.33 -6.73
N PHE A 303 36.71 -41.84 -6.70
CA PHE A 303 36.43 -43.19 -6.21
C PHE A 303 37.14 -44.26 -7.06
N GLU A 304 37.14 -44.13 -8.39
CA GLU A 304 37.88 -45.02 -9.28
C GLU A 304 39.39 -44.94 -8.99
N ARG A 305 39.94 -43.73 -8.80
CA ARG A 305 41.35 -43.55 -8.44
C ARG A 305 41.71 -44.24 -7.14
N GLU A 306 40.91 -44.07 -6.09
CA GLU A 306 41.13 -44.69 -4.78
C GLU A 306 41.06 -46.22 -4.85
N LYS A 307 40.11 -46.76 -5.62
CA LYS A 307 40.01 -48.20 -5.86
C LYS A 307 41.28 -48.75 -6.50
N PHE A 308 41.78 -48.10 -7.56
CA PHE A 308 43.03 -48.51 -8.21
C PHE A 308 44.25 -48.37 -7.30
N GLU A 309 44.33 -47.30 -6.51
CA GLU A 309 45.41 -47.11 -5.55
C GLU A 309 45.42 -48.23 -4.49
N HIS A 310 44.24 -48.64 -4.02
CA HIS A 310 44.12 -49.77 -3.10
C HIS A 310 44.56 -51.10 -3.75
N GLU A 311 44.10 -51.40 -4.96
CA GLU A 311 44.49 -52.59 -5.72
C GLU A 311 46.02 -52.62 -5.98
N TYR A 312 46.60 -51.48 -6.35
CA TYR A 312 48.04 -51.33 -6.56
C TYR A 312 48.84 -51.57 -5.27
N ASN A 313 48.38 -51.01 -4.14
CA ASN A 313 49.02 -51.22 -2.85
C ASN A 313 48.94 -52.69 -2.40
N GLN A 314 47.79 -53.35 -2.58
CA GLN A 314 47.67 -54.78 -2.32
C GLN A 314 48.61 -55.62 -3.20
N PHE A 315 48.72 -55.28 -4.49
CA PHE A 315 49.64 -55.94 -5.40
C PHE A 315 51.11 -55.78 -4.95
N ASN A 316 51.51 -54.57 -4.53
CA ASN A 316 52.85 -54.32 -4.01
C ASN A 316 53.15 -55.10 -2.71
N VAL A 317 52.19 -55.16 -1.77
CA VAL A 317 52.34 -55.97 -0.55
C VAL A 317 52.50 -57.45 -0.91
N ASN A 318 51.68 -57.96 -1.83
CA ASN A 318 51.79 -59.34 -2.30
C ASN A 318 53.12 -59.62 -2.99
N LYS A 319 53.61 -58.69 -3.82
CA LYS A 319 54.93 -58.78 -4.47
C LYS A 319 56.04 -58.87 -3.42
N VAL A 320 56.09 -57.95 -2.45
CA VAL A 320 57.09 -57.97 -1.37
C VAL A 320 57.00 -59.26 -0.57
N ARG A 321 55.79 -59.74 -0.27
CA ARG A 321 55.58 -61.03 0.42
C ARG A 321 56.13 -62.19 -0.38
N VAL A 322 55.87 -62.26 -1.69
CA VAL A 322 56.38 -63.31 -2.57
C VAL A 322 57.90 -63.24 -2.71
N GLU A 323 58.47 -62.04 -2.85
CA GLU A 323 59.92 -61.83 -2.90
C GLU A 323 60.59 -62.27 -1.59
N THR A 324 60.00 -61.93 -0.44
CA THR A 324 60.48 -62.35 0.88
C THR A 324 60.37 -63.86 1.05
N ASN A 325 59.24 -64.46 0.70
CA ASN A 325 59.05 -65.91 0.74
C ASN A 325 60.02 -66.64 -0.19
N LEU A 326 60.29 -66.09 -1.37
CA LEU A 326 61.27 -66.64 -2.31
C LEU A 326 62.70 -66.54 -1.75
N ALA A 327 63.05 -65.42 -1.12
CA ALA A 327 64.34 -65.25 -0.46
C ALA A 327 64.51 -66.24 0.71
N ASN A 328 63.48 -66.38 1.55
CA ASN A 328 63.45 -67.33 2.65
C ASN A 328 63.52 -68.77 2.15
N ALA A 329 62.71 -69.15 1.16
CA ALA A 329 62.74 -70.49 0.57
C ALA A 329 64.09 -70.79 -0.09
N LYS A 330 64.75 -69.82 -0.73
CA LYS A 330 66.11 -69.98 -1.26
C LYS A 330 67.14 -70.17 -0.14
N ALA A 331 67.06 -69.38 0.93
CA ALA A 331 67.96 -69.50 2.07
C ALA A 331 67.77 -70.81 2.84
N GLU A 332 66.51 -71.25 2.97
CA GLU A 332 66.13 -72.53 3.58
C GLU A 332 66.56 -73.70 2.70
N TYR A 333 66.31 -73.66 1.39
CA TYR A 333 66.77 -74.69 0.45
C TYR A 333 68.30 -74.83 0.41
N ALA A 334 69.04 -73.73 0.54
CA ALA A 334 70.51 -73.76 0.64
C ALA A 334 71.02 -74.55 1.87
N GLN A 335 70.21 -74.67 2.93
CA GLN A 335 70.54 -75.48 4.11
C GLN A 335 70.23 -76.97 3.90
N TYR A 336 69.34 -77.30 2.96
CA TYR A 336 68.91 -78.68 2.65
C TYR A 336 69.58 -79.28 1.41
N GLU A 337 70.47 -78.54 0.72
CA GLU A 337 71.18 -79.00 -0.49
C GLU A 337 72.01 -80.29 -0.27
N LYS A 338 72.25 -80.69 0.99
CA LYS A 338 72.98 -81.91 1.38
C LYS A 338 72.17 -82.91 2.23
N ILE A 339 70.85 -82.75 2.34
CA ILE A 339 70.01 -83.58 3.22
C ILE A 339 69.04 -84.43 2.36
N GLU A 340 69.16 -85.76 2.45
CA GLU A 340 68.18 -86.70 1.87
C GLU A 340 66.85 -86.63 2.65
N VAL A 341 65.75 -86.39 1.93
CA VAL A 341 64.42 -86.18 2.51
C VAL A 341 63.75 -87.52 2.85
N PRO A 342 63.41 -87.80 4.13
CA PRO A 342 62.55 -88.92 4.49
C PRO A 342 61.08 -88.57 4.21
N ASN A 343 60.33 -89.60 3.80
CA ASN A 343 58.94 -89.53 3.36
C ASN A 343 58.00 -88.92 4.42
N ALA A 344 57.37 -87.78 4.11
CA ALA A 344 56.46 -87.06 4.99
C ALA A 344 55.00 -87.55 4.86
N SER A 345 54.75 -88.79 5.25
CA SER A 345 53.40 -89.24 5.61
C SER A 345 53.22 -89.06 7.12
N LYS A 346 52.79 -87.86 7.56
CA LYS A 346 52.07 -87.57 8.83
C LYS A 346 52.08 -86.07 9.14
N LEU A 347 50.97 -85.38 8.88
CA LEU A 347 50.59 -84.14 9.57
C LEU A 347 49.06 -84.16 9.77
N SER A 348 48.66 -83.85 11.00
CA SER A 348 47.34 -84.14 11.57
C SER A 348 46.27 -83.13 11.13
N PRO A 349 45.02 -83.57 10.84
CA PRO A 349 43.91 -82.70 10.46
C PRO A 349 43.08 -82.30 11.69
N VAL A 350 43.36 -81.17 12.34
CA VAL A 350 42.56 -80.76 13.53
C VAL A 350 41.97 -79.34 13.47
N ASP A 351 42.48 -78.39 12.69
CA ASP A 351 41.97 -76.99 12.79
C ASP A 351 41.02 -76.53 11.66
N LYS A 352 40.73 -77.38 10.67
CA LYS A 352 39.83 -77.02 9.55
C LYS A 352 38.34 -76.87 9.91
N PRO A 353 37.73 -77.70 10.78
CA PRO A 353 36.28 -77.66 10.97
C PRO A 353 35.79 -76.48 11.83
N GLU A 354 36.55 -76.02 12.82
CA GLU A 354 36.15 -74.85 13.63
C GLU A 354 36.18 -73.54 12.84
N LEU A 355 37.19 -73.36 11.98
CA LEU A 355 37.29 -72.18 11.11
C LEU A 355 36.19 -72.19 10.04
N ALA A 356 35.83 -73.36 9.52
CA ALA A 356 34.72 -73.50 8.58
C ALA A 356 33.36 -73.19 9.23
N ALA A 357 33.16 -73.58 10.50
CA ALA A 357 31.94 -73.26 11.25
C ALA A 357 31.81 -71.75 11.52
N LYS A 358 32.90 -71.07 11.89
CA LYS A 358 32.90 -69.61 12.08
C LYS A 358 32.65 -68.85 10.77
N ALA A 359 33.22 -69.32 9.66
CA ALA A 359 32.98 -68.74 8.35
C ALA A 359 31.50 -68.86 7.95
N LYS A 360 30.90 -70.04 8.14
CA LYS A 360 29.48 -70.26 7.86
C LYS A 360 28.57 -69.39 8.73
N GLN A 361 28.88 -69.23 10.02
CA GLN A 361 28.13 -68.36 10.92
C GLN A 361 28.21 -66.87 10.50
N ALA A 362 29.39 -66.41 10.07
CA ALA A 362 29.55 -65.04 9.54
C ALA A 362 28.77 -64.85 8.23
N GLU A 363 28.73 -65.86 7.37
CA GLU A 363 27.99 -65.85 6.10
C GLU A 363 26.47 -65.83 6.32
N GLU A 364 25.97 -66.58 7.31
CA GLU A 364 24.55 -66.54 7.73
C GLU A 364 24.18 -65.17 8.34
N GLN A 365 25.07 -64.56 9.13
CA GLN A 365 24.87 -63.21 9.66
C GLN A 365 24.85 -62.14 8.56
N LEU A 366 25.68 -62.29 7.53
CA LEU A 366 25.76 -61.36 6.40
C LEU A 366 24.51 -61.46 5.52
N ASN A 367 23.98 -62.67 5.31
CA ASN A 367 22.72 -62.87 4.59
C ASN A 367 21.49 -62.37 5.37
N ALA A 368 21.50 -62.44 6.72
CA ALA A 368 20.41 -61.93 7.56
C ALA A 368 20.28 -60.40 7.53
N LEU A 369 21.36 -59.66 7.24
CA LEU A 369 21.35 -58.19 7.10
C LEU A 369 20.60 -57.72 5.84
N GLY A 370 20.33 -58.61 4.89
CA GLY A 370 19.62 -58.29 3.66
C GLY A 370 20.36 -57.26 2.78
N ALA A 371 19.64 -56.65 1.84
CA ALA A 371 20.22 -55.61 0.98
C ALA A 371 20.42 -54.31 1.78
N VAL A 372 21.65 -54.08 2.23
CA VAL A 372 22.03 -52.85 2.94
C VAL A 372 22.05 -51.68 1.95
N ASN A 373 21.18 -50.70 2.16
CA ASN A 373 21.15 -49.49 1.32
C ASN A 373 22.30 -48.55 1.69
N LEU A 374 23.42 -48.71 1.00
CA LEU A 374 24.62 -47.89 1.21
C LEU A 374 24.42 -46.41 0.85
N ARG A 375 23.39 -46.06 0.06
CA ARG A 375 23.05 -44.67 -0.29
C ARG A 375 22.26 -43.94 0.79
N ALA A 376 21.77 -44.64 1.81
CA ALA A 376 20.98 -44.06 2.89
C ALA A 376 21.74 -42.98 3.67
N VAL A 377 23.08 -43.09 3.79
CA VAL A 377 23.91 -42.11 4.50
C VAL A 377 24.01 -40.80 3.73
N GLU A 378 24.22 -40.87 2.40
CA GLU A 378 24.27 -39.70 1.53
C GLU A 378 22.89 -39.04 1.37
N GLU A 379 21.84 -39.84 1.15
CA GLU A 379 20.46 -39.35 1.05
C GLU A 379 19.99 -38.71 2.36
N TYR A 380 20.37 -39.28 3.51
CA TYR A 380 20.10 -38.67 4.81
C TYR A 380 20.79 -37.31 4.93
N GLY A 381 22.07 -37.20 4.53
CA GLY A 381 22.80 -35.94 4.54
C GLY A 381 22.13 -34.85 3.70
N GLN A 382 21.73 -35.19 2.47
CA GLN A 382 21.01 -34.27 1.57
C GLN A 382 19.65 -33.87 2.15
N ARG A 383 18.83 -34.84 2.59
CA ARG A 383 17.52 -34.57 3.17
C ARG A 383 17.60 -33.79 4.48
N ALA A 384 18.64 -34.00 5.28
CA ALA A 384 18.89 -33.25 6.51
C ALA A 384 19.25 -31.79 6.21
N ALA A 385 20.05 -31.54 5.16
CA ALA A 385 20.38 -30.19 4.70
C ALA A 385 19.13 -29.46 4.17
N ASP A 386 18.35 -30.11 3.31
CA ASP A 386 17.07 -29.57 2.80
C ASP A 386 16.10 -29.26 3.96
N PHE A 387 15.99 -30.19 4.91
CA PHE A 387 15.17 -30.01 6.10
C PHE A 387 15.64 -28.80 6.93
N ALA A 388 16.95 -28.60 7.09
CA ALA A 388 17.49 -27.45 7.81
C ALA A 388 17.12 -26.12 7.13
N VAL A 389 17.24 -26.03 5.80
CA VAL A 389 16.85 -24.84 5.02
C VAL A 389 15.34 -24.58 5.15
N GLN A 390 14.51 -25.61 4.97
CA GLN A 390 13.06 -25.47 5.10
C GLN A 390 12.65 -25.09 6.53
N LYS A 391 13.30 -25.66 7.55
CA LYS A 391 13.08 -25.30 8.95
C LYS A 391 13.42 -23.84 9.22
N GLN A 392 14.51 -23.32 8.65
CA GLN A 392 14.87 -21.91 8.75
C GLN A 392 13.85 -21.01 8.05
N ARG A 393 13.38 -21.39 6.86
CA ARG A 393 12.34 -20.65 6.12
C ARG A 393 11.02 -20.61 6.87
N VAL A 394 10.61 -21.73 7.46
CA VAL A 394 9.41 -21.80 8.32
C VAL A 394 9.55 -20.86 9.52
N LYS A 395 10.72 -20.84 10.16
CA LYS A 395 10.98 -19.91 11.27
C LYS A 395 10.89 -18.45 10.81
N GLN A 396 11.48 -18.10 9.68
CA GLN A 396 11.41 -16.73 9.14
C GLN A 396 9.96 -16.32 8.83
N LEU A 397 9.18 -17.18 8.17
CA LEU A 397 7.76 -16.91 7.90
C LEU A 397 6.95 -16.76 9.18
N PHE A 398 7.29 -17.50 10.24
CA PHE A 398 6.68 -17.35 11.55
C PHE A 398 7.01 -15.99 12.17
N ASP A 399 8.28 -15.60 12.14
CA ASP A 399 8.74 -14.29 12.65
C ASP A 399 8.11 -13.12 11.86
N GLU A 400 8.01 -13.23 10.53
CA GLU A 400 7.32 -12.26 9.67
C GLU A 400 5.82 -12.18 9.98
N ARG A 401 5.16 -13.33 10.17
CA ARG A 401 3.75 -13.37 10.58
C ARG A 401 3.54 -12.68 11.92
N GLU A 402 4.38 -12.96 12.91
CA GLU A 402 4.29 -12.31 14.23
C GLU A 402 4.55 -10.80 14.14
N ALA A 403 5.47 -10.35 13.29
CA ALA A 403 5.70 -8.92 13.05
C ALA A 403 4.46 -8.24 12.42
N VAL A 404 3.82 -8.89 11.44
CA VAL A 404 2.59 -8.38 10.83
C VAL A 404 1.44 -8.33 11.85
N ILE A 405 1.26 -9.37 12.65
CA ILE A 405 0.25 -9.39 13.73
C ILE A 405 0.55 -8.30 14.76
N GLY A 406 1.82 -8.11 15.14
CA GLY A 406 2.24 -7.02 16.03
C GLY A 406 1.89 -5.64 15.47
N MET A 407 2.15 -5.40 14.18
CA MET A 407 1.78 -4.16 13.50
C MET A 407 0.25 -3.95 13.45
N ILE A 408 -0.52 -5.01 13.16
CA ILE A 408 -1.99 -4.97 13.18
C ILE A 408 -2.48 -4.56 14.57
N ASN A 409 -1.99 -5.22 15.62
CA ASN A 409 -2.36 -4.92 17.00
C ASN A 409 -1.97 -3.48 17.41
N GLU A 410 -0.82 -2.98 16.97
CA GLU A 410 -0.41 -1.60 17.23
C GLU A 410 -1.35 -0.59 16.55
N ILE A 411 -1.71 -0.85 15.28
CA ILE A 411 -2.64 0.00 14.52
C ILE A 411 -4.03 -0.05 15.14
N GLU A 412 -4.52 -1.23 15.51
CA GLU A 412 -5.81 -1.39 16.20
C GLU A 412 -5.81 -0.66 17.54
N GLY A 413 -4.74 -0.77 18.34
CA GLY A 413 -4.58 -0.04 19.59
C GLY A 413 -4.61 1.48 19.39
N LYS A 414 -3.88 2.00 18.38
CA LYS A 414 -3.91 3.43 18.02
C LYS A 414 -5.29 3.88 17.56
N LYS A 415 -5.97 3.06 16.75
CA LYS A 415 -7.34 3.31 16.26
C LYS A 415 -8.33 3.40 17.41
N ILE A 416 -8.32 2.43 18.33
CA ILE A 416 -9.19 2.41 19.52
C ILE A 416 -8.90 3.62 20.42
N ASN A 417 -7.62 3.89 20.71
CA ASN A 417 -7.25 5.04 21.55
C ASN A 417 -7.71 6.37 20.97
N THR A 418 -7.48 6.61 19.67
CA THR A 418 -7.89 7.85 18.99
C THR A 418 -9.42 7.99 19.00
N PHE A 419 -10.13 6.89 18.71
CA PHE A 419 -11.59 6.86 18.77
C PHE A 419 -12.10 7.17 20.18
N MET A 420 -11.57 6.50 21.21
CA MET A 420 -12.02 6.69 22.60
C MET A 420 -11.70 8.09 23.13
N GLN A 421 -10.55 8.67 22.77
CA GLN A 421 -10.22 10.06 23.12
C GLN A 421 -11.24 11.03 22.50
N THR A 422 -11.51 10.88 21.21
CA THR A 422 -12.50 11.69 20.48
C THR A 422 -13.91 11.50 21.06
N PHE A 423 -14.32 10.24 21.27
CA PHE A 423 -15.62 9.89 21.84
C PHE A 423 -15.81 10.50 23.23
N ASN A 424 -14.82 10.37 24.12
CA ASN A 424 -14.90 10.94 25.47
C ASN A 424 -15.01 12.47 25.41
N PHE A 425 -14.23 13.12 24.53
CA PHE A 425 -14.32 14.57 24.32
C PHE A 425 -15.72 15.00 23.85
N VAL A 426 -16.26 14.33 22.84
CA VAL A 426 -17.60 14.62 22.32
C VAL A 426 -18.69 14.32 23.37
N ASN A 427 -18.56 13.23 24.13
CA ASN A 427 -19.52 12.84 25.16
C ASN A 427 -19.56 13.85 26.33
N GLU A 428 -18.42 14.33 26.80
CA GLU A 428 -18.37 15.34 27.85
C GLU A 428 -18.96 16.68 27.39
N ASN A 429 -18.66 17.10 26.16
CA ASN A 429 -19.30 18.28 25.57
C ASN A 429 -20.80 18.08 25.38
N PHE A 430 -21.23 16.92 24.91
CA PHE A 430 -22.65 16.61 24.77
C PHE A 430 -23.40 16.64 26.11
N LYS A 431 -22.84 16.04 27.18
CA LYS A 431 -23.40 16.11 28.54
C LYS A 431 -23.55 17.55 29.01
N ARG A 432 -22.53 18.38 28.79
CA ARG A 432 -22.54 19.80 29.14
C ARG A 432 -23.68 20.52 28.42
N LEU A 433 -23.74 20.44 27.10
CA LEU A 433 -24.78 21.09 26.29
C LEU A 433 -26.18 20.58 26.66
N PHE A 434 -26.34 19.27 26.87
CA PHE A 434 -27.63 18.69 27.25
C PHE A 434 -28.12 19.20 28.61
N SER A 435 -27.25 19.24 29.62
CA SER A 435 -27.61 19.71 30.97
C SER A 435 -27.97 21.20 31.04
N GLN A 436 -27.50 21.99 30.08
CA GLN A 436 -27.80 23.42 29.98
C GLN A 436 -29.18 23.66 29.36
N VAL A 437 -29.62 22.77 28.49
CA VAL A 437 -30.85 22.92 27.68
C VAL A 437 -32.03 22.16 28.29
N PHE A 438 -31.75 20.99 28.88
CA PHE A 438 -32.74 20.13 29.51
C PHE A 438 -32.43 19.94 31.00
N HIS A 439 -33.47 19.96 31.82
CA HIS A 439 -33.40 19.52 33.22
C HIS A 439 -33.29 17.98 33.21
N GLY A 440 -32.08 17.46 33.15
CA GLY A 440 -31.81 16.04 32.94
C GLY A 440 -30.35 15.72 32.59
N THR A 441 -30.08 14.47 32.25
CA THR A 441 -28.75 13.99 31.83
C THR A 441 -28.83 13.32 30.47
N GLY A 442 -28.00 13.76 29.53
CA GLY A 442 -27.84 13.13 28.22
C GLY A 442 -26.41 12.64 28.05
N SER A 443 -26.21 11.44 27.53
CA SER A 443 -24.89 10.88 27.27
C SER A 443 -24.87 10.04 26.00
N LEU A 444 -23.70 9.96 25.38
CA LEU A 444 -23.43 9.02 24.31
C LEU A 444 -23.17 7.64 24.91
N TYR A 445 -23.86 6.64 24.39
CA TYR A 445 -23.77 5.24 24.81
C TYR A 445 -23.20 4.40 23.67
N LEU A 446 -22.10 3.70 23.97
CA LEU A 446 -21.55 2.67 23.09
C LEU A 446 -22.08 1.33 23.55
N GLU A 447 -22.69 0.57 22.63
CA GLU A 447 -23.20 -0.77 22.93
C GLU A 447 -22.10 -1.72 23.39
N ASN A 448 -20.89 -1.56 22.85
CA ASN A 448 -19.71 -2.30 23.27
C ASN A 448 -18.53 -1.34 23.51
N LYS A 449 -18.13 -1.18 24.77
CA LYS A 449 -17.00 -0.31 25.16
C LYS A 449 -15.63 -0.95 24.93
N GLU A 450 -15.56 -2.28 24.93
CA GLU A 450 -14.31 -3.01 24.71
C GLU A 450 -13.97 -3.04 23.21
N ASN A 451 -14.98 -3.24 22.35
CA ASN A 451 -14.86 -3.18 20.89
C ASN A 451 -15.82 -2.14 20.30
N PRO A 452 -15.45 -0.84 20.28
CA PRO A 452 -16.34 0.24 19.85
C PRO A 452 -16.74 0.19 18.37
N PHE A 453 -16.07 -0.62 17.55
CA PHE A 453 -16.37 -0.77 16.12
C PHE A 453 -17.32 -1.93 15.79
N GLU A 454 -17.57 -2.83 16.74
CA GLU A 454 -18.48 -3.97 16.56
C GLU A 454 -19.91 -3.66 17.01
N GLY A 455 -20.09 -2.59 17.80
CA GLY A 455 -21.38 -2.15 18.33
C GLY A 455 -21.85 -0.82 17.73
N GLY A 456 -23.11 -0.50 17.99
CA GLY A 456 -23.69 0.80 17.66
C GLY A 456 -23.32 1.91 18.64
N LEU A 457 -23.48 3.15 18.17
CA LEU A 457 -23.48 4.36 18.98
C LEU A 457 -24.92 4.87 19.08
N THR A 458 -25.42 5.00 20.30
CA THR A 458 -26.77 5.50 20.56
C THR A 458 -26.70 6.66 21.55
N ILE A 459 -27.66 7.58 21.48
CA ILE A 459 -27.78 8.69 22.43
C ILE A 459 -28.83 8.31 23.48
N GLU A 460 -28.42 8.34 24.74
CA GLU A 460 -29.30 8.18 25.89
C GLU A 460 -29.64 9.54 26.47
N ALA A 461 -30.93 9.78 26.69
CA ALA A 461 -31.45 11.00 27.28
C ALA A 461 -32.37 10.66 28.46
N LYS A 462 -32.09 11.23 29.62
CA LYS A 462 -32.92 11.12 30.83
C LYS A 462 -33.40 12.51 31.24
N LEU A 463 -34.69 12.76 31.06
CA LEU A 463 -35.35 13.99 31.52
C LEU A 463 -35.76 13.84 32.99
N GLU A 464 -35.80 14.94 33.74
CA GLU A 464 -36.21 14.96 35.14
C GLU A 464 -37.61 14.33 35.33
N GLY A 465 -37.70 13.35 36.24
CA GLY A 465 -38.94 12.62 36.51
C GLY A 465 -39.37 11.59 35.45
N LYS A 466 -38.59 11.35 34.38
CA LYS A 466 -38.87 10.36 33.33
C LYS A 466 -37.81 9.25 33.26
N GLU A 467 -38.19 8.10 32.70
CA GLU A 467 -37.25 6.99 32.42
C GLU A 467 -36.26 7.36 31.30
N VAL A 468 -35.13 6.64 31.24
CA VAL A 468 -34.11 6.79 30.19
C VAL A 468 -34.71 6.42 28.85
N LYS A 469 -34.56 7.30 27.85
CA LYS A 469 -35.00 7.05 26.48
C LYS A 469 -33.82 7.13 25.53
N TYR A 470 -33.81 6.22 24.56
CA TYR A 470 -32.94 6.33 23.39
C TYR A 470 -33.52 7.35 22.41
N LEU A 471 -32.66 7.98 21.61
CA LEU A 471 -33.04 9.00 20.61
C LEU A 471 -34.22 8.58 19.71
N GLU A 472 -34.29 7.30 19.36
CA GLU A 472 -35.34 6.72 18.51
C GLU A 472 -36.74 6.74 19.16
N LEU A 473 -36.79 6.79 20.50
CA LEU A 473 -38.01 6.76 21.32
C LEU A 473 -38.43 8.15 21.82
N MET A 474 -37.77 9.21 21.37
CA MET A 474 -38.07 10.60 21.72
C MET A 474 -39.14 11.19 20.79
N SER A 475 -39.82 12.25 21.24
CA SER A 475 -40.75 13.00 20.37
C SER A 475 -40.01 13.71 19.24
N GLY A 476 -40.66 13.98 18.10
CA GLY A 476 -40.00 14.55 16.91
C GLY A 476 -39.27 15.89 17.17
N GLY A 477 -39.85 16.75 18.00
CA GLY A 477 -39.22 18.02 18.40
C GLY A 477 -38.01 17.83 19.32
N GLU A 478 -38.12 16.97 20.33
CA GLU A 478 -36.99 16.64 21.22
C GLU A 478 -35.86 15.95 20.45
N LYS A 479 -36.19 15.01 19.54
CA LYS A 479 -35.22 14.31 18.70
C LYS A 479 -34.39 15.27 17.84
N SER A 480 -35.05 16.26 17.24
CA SER A 480 -34.39 17.26 16.39
C SER A 480 -33.42 18.12 17.20
N LEU A 481 -33.84 18.57 18.39
CA LEU A 481 -32.99 19.37 19.27
C LEU A 481 -31.80 18.57 19.82
N VAL A 482 -32.01 17.31 20.23
CA VAL A 482 -30.95 16.42 20.71
C VAL A 482 -29.95 16.10 19.59
N ALA A 483 -30.42 15.90 18.35
CA ALA A 483 -29.53 15.71 17.20
C ALA A 483 -28.68 16.96 16.91
N LEU A 484 -29.25 18.17 16.98
CA LEU A 484 -28.50 19.43 16.85
C LEU A 484 -27.43 19.57 17.95
N MET A 485 -27.75 19.23 19.20
CA MET A 485 -26.78 19.21 20.30
C MET A 485 -25.64 18.23 20.04
N PHE A 486 -25.91 17.06 19.46
CA PHE A 486 -24.87 16.10 19.10
C PHE A 486 -23.95 16.65 17.99
N ILE A 487 -24.51 17.31 16.98
CA ILE A 487 -23.74 17.96 15.92
C ILE A 487 -22.82 19.04 16.51
N PHE A 488 -23.33 19.90 17.40
CA PHE A 488 -22.49 20.92 18.06
C PHE A 488 -21.44 20.32 18.99
N ALA A 489 -21.75 19.21 19.68
CA ALA A 489 -20.76 18.49 20.49
C ALA A 489 -19.62 17.94 19.63
N ILE A 490 -19.90 17.44 18.41
CA ILE A 490 -18.85 17.03 17.47
C ILE A 490 -18.05 18.25 17.00
N GLN A 491 -18.73 19.32 16.58
CA GLN A 491 -18.08 20.54 16.08
C GLN A 491 -17.22 21.22 17.13
N SER A 492 -17.54 21.09 18.42
CA SER A 492 -16.70 21.62 19.51
C SER A 492 -15.29 21.02 19.55
N HIS A 493 -15.06 19.86 18.92
CA HIS A 493 -13.73 19.28 18.81
C HIS A 493 -12.84 20.05 17.82
N ASN A 494 -13.43 20.65 16.79
CA ASN A 494 -12.72 21.48 15.83
C ASN A 494 -13.57 22.71 15.47
N PRO A 495 -13.58 23.74 16.34
CA PRO A 495 -14.51 24.86 16.21
C PRO A 495 -14.25 25.67 14.95
N SER A 496 -15.30 25.90 14.16
CA SER A 496 -15.29 26.84 13.04
C SER A 496 -15.51 28.27 13.54
N SER A 497 -14.92 29.26 12.86
CA SER A 497 -15.14 30.67 13.19
C SER A 497 -16.58 31.13 12.91
N ILE A 498 -17.27 30.49 11.96
CA ILE A 498 -18.64 30.84 11.55
C ILE A 498 -19.48 29.56 11.37
N TYR A 499 -20.70 29.59 11.89
CA TYR A 499 -21.74 28.59 11.71
C TYR A 499 -22.97 29.22 11.05
N ILE A 500 -23.55 28.52 10.07
CA ILE A 500 -24.76 28.94 9.34
C ILE A 500 -25.83 27.87 9.55
N LEU A 501 -26.99 28.28 10.07
CA LEU A 501 -28.14 27.42 10.33
C LEU A 501 -29.32 27.97 9.53
N ASP A 502 -29.86 27.16 8.63
CA ASP A 502 -31.01 27.51 7.79
C ASP A 502 -32.23 26.67 8.20
N GLU A 503 -33.25 27.33 8.75
CA GLU A 503 -34.51 26.74 9.23
C GLU A 503 -34.36 25.50 10.13
N ALA A 504 -33.31 25.50 10.97
CA ALA A 504 -33.00 24.39 11.88
C ALA A 504 -34.09 24.13 12.95
N ASP A 505 -35.05 25.04 13.07
CA ASP A 505 -36.16 25.04 14.01
C ASP A 505 -37.51 24.64 13.39
N ALA A 506 -37.57 24.31 12.08
CA ALA A 506 -38.82 23.99 11.39
C ALA A 506 -39.61 22.83 12.01
N ALA A 507 -38.94 21.91 12.68
CA ALA A 507 -39.55 20.75 13.37
C ALA A 507 -39.68 20.93 14.90
N LEU A 508 -39.34 22.11 15.44
CA LEU A 508 -39.37 22.37 16.88
C LEU A 508 -40.66 23.08 17.30
N ASP A 509 -41.22 22.66 18.43
CA ASP A 509 -42.32 23.38 19.07
C ASP A 509 -41.82 24.67 19.78
N HIS A 510 -42.75 25.48 20.28
CA HIS A 510 -42.41 26.75 20.95
C HIS A 510 -41.44 26.60 22.13
N GLU A 511 -41.54 25.52 22.90
CA GLU A 511 -40.68 25.30 24.08
C GLU A 511 -39.26 24.89 23.67
N ASN A 512 -39.14 23.95 22.73
CA ASN A 512 -37.86 23.49 22.20
C ASN A 512 -37.15 24.54 21.34
N SER A 513 -37.91 25.46 20.73
CA SER A 513 -37.36 26.60 20.00
C SER A 513 -36.67 27.62 20.93
N ARG A 514 -37.22 27.87 22.13
CA ARG A 514 -36.54 28.69 23.15
C ARG A 514 -35.27 28.03 23.65
N LYS A 515 -35.32 26.72 23.87
CA LYS A 515 -34.17 25.90 24.26
C LYS A 515 -33.05 25.97 23.21
N LEU A 516 -33.39 25.92 21.92
CA LEU A 516 -32.43 26.13 20.83
C LEU A 516 -31.82 27.54 20.86
N ALA A 517 -32.63 28.59 21.08
CA ALA A 517 -32.14 29.96 21.19
C ALA A 517 -31.09 30.12 22.29
N GLN A 518 -31.38 29.57 23.48
CA GLN A 518 -30.47 29.59 24.64
C GLN A 518 -29.16 28.85 24.35
N LEU A 519 -29.24 27.69 23.70
CA LEU A 519 -28.06 26.92 23.28
C LEU A 519 -27.18 27.74 22.32
N LEU A 520 -27.79 28.32 21.29
CA LEU A 520 -27.07 29.14 20.30
C LEU A 520 -26.43 30.38 20.94
N LYS A 521 -27.13 31.02 21.89
CA LYS A 521 -26.61 32.17 22.63
C LYS A 521 -25.38 31.84 23.48
N GLN A 522 -25.32 30.63 24.03
CA GLN A 522 -24.16 30.20 24.80
C GLN A 522 -22.97 29.88 23.89
N LEU A 523 -23.22 29.16 22.79
CA LEU A 523 -22.19 28.82 21.82
C LEU A 523 -21.67 30.07 21.10
N SER A 524 -22.48 31.13 20.98
CA SER A 524 -22.07 32.38 20.34
C SER A 524 -20.97 33.15 21.07
N ALA A 525 -20.66 32.77 22.32
CA ALA A 525 -19.51 33.31 23.05
C ALA A 525 -18.15 32.90 22.43
N GLU A 526 -18.10 31.75 21.76
CA GLU A 526 -16.86 31.18 21.21
C GLU A 526 -16.84 31.20 19.67
N SER A 527 -17.99 31.36 19.00
CA SER A 527 -18.07 31.30 17.53
C SER A 527 -19.23 32.13 17.00
N GLN A 528 -19.16 32.58 15.75
CA GLN A 528 -20.23 33.39 15.16
C GLN A 528 -21.35 32.50 14.60
N PHE A 529 -22.60 32.76 14.99
CA PHE A 529 -23.77 32.04 14.48
C PHE A 529 -24.64 32.94 13.59
N LEU A 530 -24.90 32.49 12.36
CA LEU A 530 -25.88 33.07 11.45
C LEU A 530 -27.08 32.11 11.38
N VAL A 531 -28.24 32.56 11.85
CA VAL A 531 -29.44 31.73 11.96
C VAL A 531 -30.56 32.33 11.12
N VAL A 532 -31.08 31.54 10.19
CA VAL A 532 -32.28 31.87 9.41
C VAL A 532 -33.45 31.09 10.00
N SER A 533 -34.45 31.80 10.54
CA SER A 533 -35.62 31.20 11.18
C SER A 533 -36.81 32.15 11.10
N HIS A 534 -38.02 31.59 10.99
CA HIS A 534 -39.28 32.31 11.07
C HIS A 534 -39.91 32.27 12.48
N ASN A 535 -39.27 31.59 13.45
CA ASN A 535 -39.82 31.36 14.77
C ASN A 535 -39.36 32.43 15.76
N GLN A 536 -40.34 33.17 16.29
CA GLN A 536 -40.09 34.27 17.21
C GLN A 536 -39.32 33.86 18.47
N ASN A 537 -39.40 32.59 18.87
CA ASN A 537 -38.68 32.11 20.05
C ASN A 537 -37.19 31.90 19.81
N VAL A 538 -36.75 31.71 18.56
CA VAL A 538 -35.34 31.48 18.20
C VAL A 538 -34.60 32.80 18.06
N TYR A 539 -35.18 33.74 17.31
CA TYR A 539 -34.51 34.99 16.99
C TYR A 539 -34.64 36.06 18.08
N ARG A 540 -35.50 35.86 19.08
CA ARG A 540 -35.71 36.84 20.18
C ARG A 540 -34.46 37.07 21.02
N ASP A 541 -33.62 36.05 21.19
CA ASP A 541 -32.40 36.12 22.01
C ASP A 541 -31.14 36.51 21.19
N ALA A 542 -31.33 36.84 19.91
CA ALA A 542 -30.26 37.25 19.02
C ALA A 542 -29.74 38.66 19.35
N ASP A 543 -28.42 38.87 19.25
CA ASP A 543 -27.80 40.20 19.42
C ASP A 543 -28.17 41.17 18.28
N THR A 544 -28.44 40.62 17.10
CA THR A 544 -28.77 41.41 15.91
C THR A 544 -29.78 40.65 15.08
N LEU A 545 -30.93 41.26 14.83
CA LEU A 545 -31.91 40.74 13.90
C LEU A 545 -31.65 41.30 12.51
N VAL A 546 -31.63 40.40 11.53
CA VAL A 546 -31.61 40.79 10.13
C VAL A 546 -32.93 40.33 9.51
N GLY A 547 -33.88 41.25 9.42
CA GLY A 547 -35.18 41.00 8.81
C GLY A 547 -35.08 41.05 7.29
N VAL A 548 -35.65 40.08 6.59
CA VAL A 548 -35.79 40.12 5.14
C VAL A 548 -37.19 40.61 4.80
N ALA A 549 -37.32 41.86 4.35
CA ALA A 549 -38.59 42.42 3.91
C ALA A 549 -38.72 42.27 2.39
N MET A 550 -39.74 41.53 1.94
CA MET A 550 -40.17 41.53 0.55
C MET A 550 -40.91 42.83 0.27
N THR A 551 -40.21 43.76 -0.36
CA THR A 551 -40.79 44.99 -0.88
C THR A 551 -41.12 44.79 -2.36
N LYS A 552 -41.84 45.73 -3.00
CA LYS A 552 -42.08 45.69 -4.46
C LYS A 552 -40.77 45.73 -5.29
N GLU A 553 -39.65 46.03 -4.63
CA GLU A 553 -38.27 46.15 -5.12
C GLU A 553 -37.40 44.89 -4.87
N GLY A 554 -37.96 43.83 -4.27
CA GLY A 554 -37.24 42.61 -3.88
C GLY A 554 -36.95 42.53 -2.37
N SER A 555 -36.14 41.54 -1.99
CA SER A 555 -35.78 41.24 -0.60
C SER A 555 -34.74 42.25 -0.08
N LYS A 556 -35.14 43.14 0.83
CA LYS A 556 -34.21 44.02 1.55
C LYS A 556 -33.91 43.45 2.92
N LEU A 557 -32.62 43.50 3.28
CA LEU A 557 -32.17 43.22 4.64
C LEU A 557 -32.36 44.48 5.47
N VAL A 558 -33.14 44.38 6.52
CA VAL A 558 -33.36 45.41 7.53
C VAL A 558 -32.71 44.91 8.80
N GLU A 559 -31.61 45.55 9.20
CA GLU A 559 -30.96 45.25 10.47
C GLU A 559 -31.70 45.97 11.59
N VAL A 560 -32.12 45.22 12.59
CA VAL A 560 -32.69 45.73 13.83
C VAL A 560 -31.80 45.23 14.97
N LYS A 561 -31.08 46.16 15.60
CA LYS A 561 -30.35 45.85 16.83
C LYS A 561 -31.33 45.78 17.98
N LEU A 562 -31.43 44.60 18.59
CA LEU A 562 -32.15 44.42 19.85
C LEU A 562 -31.21 44.87 20.97
N ASN A 563 -31.22 46.17 21.29
CA ASN A 563 -30.57 46.64 22.52
C ASN A 563 -31.49 46.35 23.70
N GLU A 564 -30.95 45.67 24.72
CA GLU A 564 -31.49 45.29 26.05
C GLU A 564 -33.01 45.33 26.27
#